data_AF-A0A442DT67-F1
#
_entry.id   AF-A0A442DT67-F1
#
_cell.length_a   1.000
_cell.length_b   1.000
_cell.length_c   1.000
_cell.angle_alpha   90.00
_cell.angle_beta   90.00
_cell.angle_gamma   90.00
#
_symmetry.space_group_name_H-M   'P 1'
#
loop_
_entity.id
_entity.type
_entity.pdbx_description
1 polymer ?
#
loop_
_entity_poly.entity_id
_entity_poly.type
_entity_poly.pdbx_seq_one_letter_code
_entity_poly.pdbx_strand_id
1 'polypeptide(L)'
;MSADLRGRVISAIEEGLSTRKAAGRFRVGIATAGRWYRRYRETGETVARKQGQPSGSKLDPHERFILGLIEETPDITLAEIAERLASAHGVRVVPSTVWMFFDKRGVTFKKRRRTPQNSSAPT
;
A
#
# COMPACT_ATOMS: atom_id res chain seq x y z
N MET A 1 -15.07 -2.14 -16.31
CA MET A 1 -13.86 -2.72 -16.93
C MET A 1 -13.27 -1.69 -17.88
N SER A 2 -12.34 -0.86 -17.39
CA SER A 2 -11.66 0.12 -18.25
C SER A 2 -10.64 -0.63 -19.10
N ALA A 3 -10.84 -0.66 -20.41
CA ALA A 3 -9.92 -1.32 -21.33
C ALA A 3 -8.60 -0.56 -21.37
N ASP A 4 -7.53 -1.18 -20.83
CA ASP A 4 -6.19 -0.59 -20.75
C ASP A 4 -5.74 -0.10 -22.14
N LEU A 5 -5.40 1.20 -22.22
CA LEU A 5 -5.00 1.85 -23.47
C LEU A 5 -3.71 1.24 -24.03
N ARG A 6 -2.78 0.89 -23.14
CA ARG A 6 -1.46 0.36 -23.52
C ARG A 6 -1.60 -1.03 -24.13
N GLY A 7 -2.41 -1.91 -23.54
CA GLY A 7 -2.73 -3.22 -24.10
C GLY A 7 -3.28 -3.10 -25.52
N ARG A 8 -4.24 -2.20 -25.76
CA ARG A 8 -4.81 -1.97 -27.10
C ARG A 8 -3.78 -1.49 -28.13
N VAL A 9 -2.85 -0.62 -27.72
CA VAL A 9 -1.75 -0.17 -28.60
C VAL A 9 -0.79 -1.31 -28.91
N ILE A 10 -0.45 -2.14 -27.91
CA ILE A 10 0.44 -3.29 -28.09
C ILE A 10 -0.16 -4.31 -29.04
N SER A 11 -1.42 -4.73 -28.81
CA SER A 11 -2.11 -5.71 -29.67
C SER A 11 -2.18 -5.22 -31.12
N ALA A 12 -2.51 -3.95 -31.35
CA ALA A 12 -2.55 -3.42 -32.70
C ALA A 12 -1.18 -3.46 -33.41
N ILE A 13 -0.08 -3.25 -32.69
CA ILE A 13 1.28 -3.34 -33.25
C ILE A 13 1.66 -4.80 -33.52
N GLU A 14 1.30 -5.71 -32.62
CA GLU A 14 1.50 -7.16 -32.78
C GLU A 14 0.70 -7.72 -33.98
N GLU A 15 -0.52 -7.23 -34.21
CA GLU A 15 -1.37 -7.50 -35.39
C GLU A 15 -0.82 -6.88 -36.69
N GLY A 16 0.32 -6.19 -36.65
CA GLY A 16 1.04 -5.71 -37.83
C GLY A 16 0.89 -4.22 -38.14
N LEU A 17 0.22 -3.42 -37.28
CA LEU A 17 0.26 -1.97 -37.46
C LEU A 17 1.65 -1.42 -37.10
N SER A 18 2.15 -0.49 -37.91
CA SER A 18 3.35 0.25 -37.52
C SER A 18 3.08 1.10 -36.28
N THR A 19 4.12 1.29 -35.45
CA THR A 19 4.05 2.11 -34.23
C THR A 19 3.45 3.49 -34.48
N ARG A 20 3.76 4.12 -35.64
CA ARG A 20 3.21 5.41 -36.03
C ARG A 20 1.70 5.34 -36.31
N LYS A 21 1.23 4.30 -37.01
CA LYS A 21 -0.20 4.11 -37.29
C LYS A 21 -0.97 3.81 -36.00
N ALA A 22 -0.43 2.96 -35.13
CA ALA A 22 -1.03 2.67 -33.83
C ALA A 22 -1.10 3.95 -32.95
N ALA A 23 -0.03 4.73 -32.90
CA ALA A 23 0.00 6.01 -32.18
C ALA A 23 -1.08 6.98 -32.64
N GLY A 24 -1.26 7.14 -33.96
CA GLY A 24 -2.34 7.94 -34.54
C GLY A 24 -3.74 7.41 -34.19
N ARG A 25 -3.95 6.09 -34.33
CA ARG A 25 -5.23 5.42 -34.04
C ARG A 25 -5.68 5.61 -32.59
N PHE A 26 -4.75 5.53 -31.64
CA PHE A 26 -5.03 5.61 -30.21
C PHE A 26 -4.73 6.97 -29.57
N ARG A 27 -4.37 7.98 -30.38
CA ARG A 27 -4.05 9.36 -29.95
C ARG A 27 -2.98 9.41 -28.86
N VAL A 28 -1.94 8.60 -28.99
CA VAL A 28 -0.76 8.60 -28.10
C VAL A 28 0.47 9.05 -28.87
N GLY A 29 1.50 9.54 -28.17
CA GLY A 29 2.77 9.90 -28.80
C GLY A 29 3.47 8.67 -29.41
N ILE A 30 4.09 8.84 -30.59
CA ILE A 30 4.81 7.76 -31.30
C ILE A 30 5.90 7.14 -30.42
N ALA A 31 6.66 7.97 -29.71
CA ALA A 31 7.70 7.53 -28.78
C ALA A 31 7.11 6.69 -27.63
N THR A 32 5.92 7.07 -27.12
CA THR A 32 5.21 6.35 -26.06
C THR A 32 4.74 4.98 -26.53
N ALA A 33 4.10 4.91 -27.70
CA ALA A 33 3.69 3.65 -28.30
C ALA A 33 4.88 2.70 -28.54
N GLY A 34 6.00 3.25 -29.04
CA GLY A 34 7.23 2.49 -29.24
C GLY A 34 7.84 1.98 -27.93
N ARG A 35 7.85 2.82 -26.88
CA ARG A 35 8.33 2.42 -25.54
C ARG A 35 7.48 1.31 -24.94
N TRP A 36 6.15 1.38 -25.10
CA TRP A 36 5.24 0.36 -24.62
C TRP A 36 5.45 -0.98 -25.33
N TYR A 37 5.56 -0.97 -26.66
CA TYR A 37 5.81 -2.18 -27.44
C TYR A 37 7.19 -2.79 -27.19
N ARG A 38 8.23 -1.96 -27.04
CA ARG A 38 9.57 -2.44 -26.66
C ARG A 38 9.55 -3.16 -25.31
N ARG A 39 8.92 -2.55 -24.30
CA ARG A 39 8.79 -3.18 -22.99
C ARG A 39 7.97 -4.48 -23.03
N TYR A 40 6.92 -4.52 -23.84
CA TYR A 40 6.16 -5.76 -24.08
C TYR A 40 7.05 -6.86 -24.67
N ARG A 41 7.88 -6.54 -25.66
CA ARG A 41 8.84 -7.48 -26.25
C ARG A 41 9.89 -7.98 -25.26
N GLU A 42 10.29 -7.16 -24.29
CA GLU A 42 11.30 -7.51 -23.28
C GLU A 42 10.73 -8.33 -22.12
N THR A 43 9.53 -8.00 -21.63
CA THR A 43 9.01 -8.55 -20.36
C THR A 43 7.61 -9.18 -20.46
N GLY A 44 6.94 -9.09 -21.61
CA GLY A 44 5.54 -9.51 -21.77
C GLY A 44 4.51 -8.60 -21.09
N GLU A 45 4.94 -7.50 -20.45
CA GLU A 45 4.02 -6.62 -19.72
C GLU A 45 3.15 -5.77 -20.66
N THR A 46 1.85 -6.07 -20.68
CA THR A 46 0.83 -5.31 -21.42
C THR A 46 0.18 -4.20 -20.61
N VAL A 47 0.19 -4.32 -19.28
CA VAL A 47 -0.49 -3.40 -18.36
C VAL A 47 0.47 -2.34 -17.84
N ALA A 48 -0.04 -1.14 -17.54
CA ALA A 48 0.70 -0.19 -16.73
C ALA A 48 0.99 -0.76 -15.33
N ARG A 49 2.21 -0.58 -14.82
CA ARG A 49 2.51 -0.89 -13.41
C ARG A 49 1.70 0.06 -12.52
N LYS A 50 1.30 -0.42 -11.35
CA LYS A 50 0.65 0.41 -10.33
C LYS A 50 1.53 1.64 -10.06
N GLN A 51 1.01 2.83 -10.38
CA GLN A 51 1.66 4.09 -10.03
C GLN A 51 1.34 4.42 -8.57
N GLY A 52 2.31 4.99 -7.85
CA GLY A 52 2.17 5.35 -6.43
C GLY A 52 2.92 4.42 -5.49
N GLN A 53 2.82 4.71 -4.19
CA GLN A 53 3.50 3.95 -3.14
C GLN A 53 3.01 2.49 -3.12
N PRO A 54 3.90 1.50 -2.93
CA PRO A 54 3.50 0.12 -2.70
C PRO A 54 2.46 0.04 -1.58
N SER A 55 1.47 -0.82 -1.74
CA SER A 55 0.41 -1.00 -0.73
C SER A 55 0.89 -1.82 0.48
N GLY A 56 2.17 -1.74 0.86
CA GLY A 56 2.72 -2.43 2.03
C GLY A 56 3.00 -1.46 3.18
N SER A 57 2.74 -1.88 4.41
CA SER A 57 3.31 -1.26 5.61
C SER A 57 4.57 -2.02 6.01
N LYS A 58 5.57 -1.31 6.57
CA LYS A 58 6.73 -1.95 7.22
C LYS A 58 6.30 -2.90 8.35
N LEU A 59 5.09 -2.74 8.85
CA LEU A 59 4.50 -3.57 9.90
C LEU A 59 3.80 -4.84 9.38
N ASP A 60 3.60 -5.00 8.07
CA ASP A 60 2.92 -6.17 7.51
C ASP A 60 3.59 -7.51 7.90
N PRO A 61 4.93 -7.64 7.93
CA PRO A 61 5.58 -8.86 8.43
C PRO A 61 5.34 -9.16 9.92
N HIS A 62 4.96 -8.14 10.70
CA HIS A 62 4.76 -8.24 12.15
C HIS A 62 3.28 -8.28 12.54
N GLU A 63 2.38 -8.49 11.57
CA GLU A 63 0.93 -8.44 11.78
C GLU A 63 0.44 -9.37 12.89
N ARG A 64 0.88 -10.62 12.90
CA ARG A 64 0.49 -11.61 13.92
C ARG A 64 0.91 -11.18 15.32
N PHE A 65 2.10 -10.58 15.44
CA PHE A 65 2.59 -10.07 16.72
C PHE A 65 1.75 -8.88 17.19
N ILE A 66 1.48 -7.92 16.30
CA ILE A 66 0.69 -6.72 16.62
C ILE A 66 -0.74 -7.09 17.04
N LEU A 67 -1.39 -8.03 16.33
CA LEU A 67 -2.73 -8.49 16.68
C LEU A 67 -2.74 -9.27 18.00
N GLY A 68 -1.73 -10.12 18.25
CA GLY A 68 -1.58 -10.83 19.52
C GLY A 68 -1.45 -9.90 20.73
N LEU A 69 -0.79 -8.73 20.57
CA LEU A 69 -0.72 -7.73 21.65
C LEU A 69 -2.09 -7.15 22.03
N ILE A 70 -3.00 -6.99 21.06
CA ILE A 70 -4.36 -6.51 21.33
C ILE A 70 -5.18 -7.58 22.04
N GLU A 71 -5.01 -8.85 21.64
CA GLU A 71 -5.70 -9.98 22.29
C GLU A 71 -5.24 -10.16 23.74
N GLU A 72 -3.92 -10.06 23.99
CA GLU A 72 -3.34 -10.15 25.33
C GLU A 72 -3.73 -8.95 26.21
N THR A 73 -3.70 -7.74 25.63
CA THR A 73 -3.92 -6.48 26.33
C THR A 73 -4.86 -5.56 25.53
N PRO A 74 -6.18 -5.68 25.72
CA PRO A 74 -7.16 -4.94 24.92
C PRO A 74 -7.08 -3.41 25.01
N ASP A 75 -6.53 -2.87 26.10
CA ASP A 75 -6.35 -1.42 26.33
C ASP A 75 -4.93 -0.92 25.97
N ILE A 76 -4.13 -1.73 25.27
CA ILE A 76 -2.78 -1.34 24.84
C ILE A 76 -2.84 -0.12 23.91
N THR A 77 -1.99 0.85 24.19
CA THR A 77 -1.88 2.08 23.42
C THR A 77 -0.99 1.89 22.18
N LEU A 78 -1.17 2.76 21.18
CA LEU A 78 -0.33 2.77 19.98
C LEU A 78 1.16 3.00 20.28
N ALA A 79 1.47 3.76 21.34
CA ALA A 79 2.84 4.00 21.79
C ALA A 79 3.47 2.74 22.38
N GLU A 80 2.74 2.02 23.24
CA GLU A 80 3.20 0.74 23.80
C GLU A 80 3.39 -0.33 22.71
N ILE A 81 2.52 -0.37 21.70
CA ILE A 81 2.74 -1.27 20.53
C ILE A 81 4.05 -0.90 19.80
N ALA A 82 4.32 0.39 19.60
CA ALA A 82 5.55 0.84 18.95
C ALA A 82 6.81 0.48 19.76
N GLU A 83 6.75 0.61 21.08
CA GLU A 83 7.84 0.20 21.98
C GLU A 83 8.05 -1.32 21.95
N ARG A 84 6.96 -2.12 22.00
CA ARG A 84 7.06 -3.58 21.91
C ARG A 84 7.61 -4.04 20.55
N LEU A 85 7.26 -3.36 19.45
CA LEU A 85 7.86 -3.60 18.13
C LEU A 85 9.36 -3.29 18.10
N ALA A 86 9.78 -2.20 18.76
CA ALA A 86 11.18 -1.85 18.86
C ALA A 86 11.97 -2.88 19.69
N SER A 87 11.40 -3.34 20.81
CA SER A 87 12.07 -4.29 21.71
C SER A 87 12.09 -5.73 21.18
N ALA A 88 10.98 -6.23 20.64
CA ALA A 88 10.87 -7.63 20.20
C ALA A 88 11.42 -7.87 18.79
N HIS A 89 11.33 -6.87 17.91
CA HIS A 89 11.66 -7.02 16.48
C HIS A 89 12.66 -5.98 15.96
N GLY A 90 13.16 -5.06 16.80
CA GLY A 90 14.05 -3.99 16.36
C GLY A 90 13.37 -2.95 15.46
N VAL A 91 12.03 -2.99 15.33
CA VAL A 91 11.29 -2.14 14.41
C VAL A 91 10.84 -0.88 15.11
N ARG A 92 11.61 0.20 14.93
CA ARG A 92 11.23 1.54 15.40
C ARG A 92 10.22 2.18 14.45
N VAL A 93 9.06 2.54 14.99
CA VAL A 93 7.99 3.25 14.28
C VAL A 93 7.38 4.30 15.19
N VAL A 94 6.83 5.35 14.59
CA VAL A 94 5.99 6.33 15.32
C VAL A 94 4.57 5.76 15.52
N PRO A 95 3.84 6.18 16.56
CA PRO A 95 2.48 5.67 16.83
C PRO A 95 1.50 5.84 15.66
N SER A 96 1.66 6.88 14.83
CA SER A 96 0.83 7.10 13.64
C SER A 96 1.00 6.00 12.60
N THR A 97 2.18 5.38 12.48
CA THR A 97 2.40 4.22 11.60
C THR A 97 1.62 3.00 12.06
N VAL A 98 1.53 2.80 13.37
CA VAL A 98 0.71 1.74 13.98
C VAL A 98 -0.78 2.01 13.73
N TRP A 99 -1.21 3.27 13.86
CA TRP A 99 -2.58 3.67 13.53
C TRP A 99 -2.94 3.41 12.07
N MET A 100 -2.09 3.85 11.12
CA MET A 100 -2.30 3.60 9.68
C MET A 100 -2.34 2.10 9.36
N PHE A 101 -1.56 1.28 10.06
CA PHE A 101 -1.60 -0.17 9.93
C PHE A 101 -2.97 -0.76 10.29
N PHE A 102 -3.58 -0.27 11.37
CA PHE A 102 -4.91 -0.69 11.82
C PHE A 102 -6.04 -0.13 10.94
N ASP A 103 -5.98 1.16 10.61
CA ASP A 103 -6.97 1.85 9.77
C ASP A 103 -7.14 1.13 8.43
N LYS A 104 -6.03 0.76 7.80
CA LYS A 104 -6.00 0.01 6.55
C LYS A 104 -6.61 -1.40 6.63
N ARG A 105 -6.64 -2.00 7.83
CA ARG A 105 -7.19 -3.34 8.09
C ARG A 105 -8.62 -3.28 8.66
N GLY A 106 -9.22 -2.09 8.76
CA GLY A 106 -10.54 -1.91 9.33
C GLY A 106 -10.61 -2.18 10.83
N VAL A 107 -9.46 -2.21 11.52
CA VAL A 107 -9.42 -2.41 12.98
C VAL A 107 -9.72 -1.07 13.66
N THR A 108 -10.96 -0.92 14.11
CA THR A 108 -11.39 0.27 14.84
C THR A 108 -11.32 0.00 16.35
N PHE A 109 -10.53 0.78 17.08
CA PHE A 109 -10.61 0.78 18.54
C PHE A 109 -11.94 1.42 18.98
N LYS A 110 -12.73 0.69 19.77
CA LYS A 110 -13.89 1.28 20.44
C LYS A 110 -13.40 2.37 21.40
N LYS A 111 -13.86 3.61 21.22
CA LYS A 111 -13.62 4.69 22.19
C LYS A 111 -14.30 4.35 23.51
N ARG A 112 -13.54 3.87 24.49
CA ARG A 112 -13.96 3.85 25.90
C ARG A 112 -13.58 5.21 26.51
N ARG A 113 -14.55 5.93 27.07
CA ARG A 113 -14.27 7.19 27.78
C ARG A 113 -13.38 6.86 28.96
N ARG A 114 -12.16 7.41 29.00
CA ARG A 114 -11.29 7.29 30.18
C ARG A 114 -11.98 8.00 31.35
N THR A 115 -12.14 7.29 32.46
CA THR A 115 -12.37 7.93 33.75
C THR A 115 -11.09 8.71 34.11
N PRO A 116 -11.16 9.98 34.51
CA PRO A 116 -9.98 10.71 34.96
C PRO A 116 -9.26 9.92 36.05
N GLN A 117 -7.94 9.86 35.98
CA GLN A 117 -7.12 9.32 37.05
C GLN A 117 -7.38 10.18 38.29
N ASN A 118 -7.81 9.58 39.41
CA ASN A 118 -7.90 10.35 40.64
C ASN A 118 -6.48 10.82 40.98
N SER A 119 -6.33 12.12 41.23
CA SER A 119 -5.18 12.65 41.94
C SER A 119 -5.60 12.82 43.39
N SER A 120 -5.73 11.71 44.11
CA SER A 120 -5.95 11.75 45.55
C SER A 120 -4.65 11.39 46.25
N ALA A 121 -3.79 12.39 46.44
CA ALA A 121 -2.77 12.35 47.48
C ALA A 121 -3.28 13.22 48.66
N PRO A 122 -3.57 12.65 49.84
CA PRO A 122 -3.73 13.43 51.05
C PRO A 122 -2.37 13.61 51.76
N THR A 123 -2.08 14.89 52.02
CA THR A 123 -1.16 15.50 53.00
C THR A 123 0.29 15.04 53.03
#